data_AF-A0A915MJ61-F1
#
_entry.id   AF-A0A915MJ61-F1
#
_cell.length_a   1.000
_cell.length_b   1.000
_cell.length_c   1.000
_cell.angle_alpha   90.00
_cell.angle_beta   90.00
_cell.angle_gamma   90.00
#
_symmetry.space_group_name_H-M   'P 1'
#
loop_
_entity.id
_entity.type
_entity.pdbx_description
1 polymer ?
#
loop_
_entity_poly.entity_id
_entity_poly.type
_entity_poly.pdbx_seq_one_letter_code
_entity_poly.pdbx_strand_id
1 'polypeptide(L)'
;MRHDPHKLIEGCLIAGVAMGARAAYIYIRGEFYNESCILQEAIHEAYKAGFIGKDCFGTGYNFDIFVYRGAGAYICGEETALIESLEGKQGKPRLKPPFPADIGVFGCPTTVTNVLLFLNLFCISGHVNEPTTVEEEMSIPLRDLIERHAGGVIGGWDNLLGIIPGGSSVPVIPKSICDDVLMDFDALIKVETGLGTAAVIVMNKQCDIVKCIARLSMFYKHESCGQCTPCREADPKEIDMIWELTKQIEGHTICALGDAAAWPVQGLIRHFRPELERRMAEYSKKNPMIRLRKTVTTM
;
A
#
# COMPACT_ATOMS: atom_id res chain seq x y z
N MET A 1 -14.68 6.78 6.57
CA MET A 1 -14.91 8.01 5.78
C MET A 1 -16.35 8.10 5.28
N ARG A 2 -16.82 7.22 4.38
CA ARG A 2 -18.21 7.29 3.87
C ARG A 2 -19.27 6.82 4.86
N HIS A 3 -19.05 5.64 5.45
CA HIS A 3 -20.09 4.94 6.22
C HIS A 3 -20.14 5.42 7.67
N ASP A 4 -18.97 5.54 8.31
CA ASP A 4 -18.84 6.04 9.69
C ASP A 4 -17.85 7.22 9.76
N PRO A 5 -18.20 8.42 9.27
CA PRO A 5 -17.33 9.60 9.37
C PRO A 5 -17.13 10.09 10.81
N HIS A 6 -18.15 9.95 11.67
CA HIS A 6 -18.10 10.42 13.06
C HIS A 6 -17.09 9.66 13.93
N LYS A 7 -16.90 8.35 13.70
CA LYS A 7 -15.83 7.57 14.36
C LYS A 7 -14.43 8.10 14.02
N LEU A 8 -14.22 8.55 12.78
CA LEU A 8 -12.95 9.16 12.39
C LEU A 8 -12.75 10.52 13.08
N ILE A 9 -13.80 11.35 13.16
CA ILE A 9 -13.76 12.63 13.86
C ILE A 9 -13.43 12.45 15.34
N GLU A 10 -14.08 11.47 16.00
CA GLU A 10 -13.80 11.09 17.39
C GLU A 10 -12.34 10.62 17.56
N GLY A 11 -11.87 9.72 16.69
CA GLY A 11 -10.49 9.25 16.70
C GLY A 11 -9.46 10.39 16.52
N CYS A 12 -9.75 11.36 15.65
CA CYS A 12 -8.91 12.55 15.49
C CYS A 12 -8.84 13.38 16.77
N LEU A 13 -9.96 13.58 17.46
CA LEU A 13 -9.98 14.32 18.72
C LEU A 13 -9.20 13.59 19.82
N ILE A 14 -9.43 12.28 19.99
CA ILE A 14 -8.73 11.46 21.00
C ILE A 14 -7.22 11.47 20.77
N ALA A 15 -6.81 11.21 19.52
CA ALA A 15 -5.39 11.25 19.15
C ALA A 15 -4.81 12.65 19.31
N GLY A 16 -5.58 13.68 18.95
CA GLY A 16 -5.19 15.08 19.11
C GLY A 16 -4.89 15.44 20.56
N VAL A 17 -5.80 15.09 21.48
CA VAL A 17 -5.63 15.29 22.92
C VAL A 17 -4.39 14.53 23.42
N ALA A 18 -4.23 13.26 23.04
CA ALA A 18 -3.11 12.44 23.47
C ALA A 18 -1.74 12.99 23.03
N MET A 19 -1.68 13.61 21.84
CA MET A 19 -0.46 14.20 21.29
C MET A 19 -0.29 15.69 21.63
N GLY A 20 -1.28 16.33 22.27
CA GLY A 20 -1.29 17.78 22.47
C GLY A 20 -1.38 18.59 21.16
N ALA A 21 -2.00 18.02 20.13
CA ALA A 21 -2.12 18.66 18.83
C ALA A 21 -3.06 19.88 18.89
N ARG A 22 -2.86 20.87 18.02
CA ARG A 22 -3.75 22.04 17.91
C ARG A 22 -4.93 21.79 16.97
N ALA A 23 -4.71 20.99 15.94
CA ALA A 23 -5.68 20.69 14.91
C ALA A 23 -5.34 19.35 14.24
N ALA A 24 -6.33 18.74 13.59
CA ALA A 24 -6.14 17.63 12.67
C ALA A 24 -6.33 18.08 11.22
N TYR A 25 -5.43 17.65 10.35
CA TYR A 25 -5.59 17.77 8.90
C TYR A 25 -5.87 16.38 8.33
N ILE A 26 -7.10 16.16 7.88
CA ILE A 26 -7.51 14.93 7.21
C ILE A 26 -7.18 15.06 5.73
N TYR A 27 -6.09 14.42 5.32
CA TYR A 27 -5.67 14.36 3.92
C TYR A 27 -6.45 13.24 3.20
N ILE A 28 -7.35 13.63 2.31
CA ILE A 28 -8.20 12.73 1.53
C ILE A 28 -7.66 12.62 0.12
N ARG A 29 -7.67 11.41 -0.42
CA ARG A 29 -7.32 11.15 -1.82
C ARG A 29 -8.20 11.99 -2.76
N GLY A 30 -7.62 12.56 -3.82
CA GLY A 30 -8.32 13.49 -4.71
C GLY A 30 -9.57 12.90 -5.37
N GLU A 31 -9.52 11.62 -5.72
CA GLU A 31 -10.59 10.87 -6.36
C GLU A 31 -11.81 10.66 -5.44
N PHE A 32 -11.63 10.74 -4.13
CA PHE A 32 -12.68 10.54 -3.13
C PHE A 32 -13.48 11.83 -2.85
N TYR A 33 -14.08 12.39 -3.91
CA TYR A 33 -14.87 13.62 -3.80
C TYR A 33 -16.10 13.43 -2.92
N ASN A 34 -16.90 12.39 -3.18
CA ASN A 34 -18.14 12.16 -2.44
C ASN A 34 -17.85 11.89 -0.96
N GLU A 35 -16.83 11.09 -0.67
CA GLU A 35 -16.38 10.79 0.69
C GLU A 35 -15.90 12.05 1.41
N SER A 36 -15.21 12.96 0.70
CA SER A 36 -14.80 14.24 1.26
C SER A 36 -15.99 15.15 1.60
N CYS A 37 -17.02 15.17 0.76
CA CYS A 37 -18.24 15.93 1.01
C CYS A 37 -18.98 15.39 2.24
N ILE A 38 -19.16 14.07 2.32
CA ILE A 38 -19.81 13.40 3.46
C ILE A 38 -19.02 13.65 4.76
N LEU A 39 -17.70 13.56 4.71
CA LEU A 39 -16.88 13.85 5.89
C LEU A 39 -16.97 15.32 6.29
N GLN A 40 -16.99 16.25 5.33
CA GLN A 40 -17.15 17.67 5.60
C GLN A 40 -18.51 17.99 6.23
N GLU A 41 -19.58 17.33 5.79
CA GLU A 41 -20.90 17.43 6.41
C GLU A 41 -20.87 16.94 7.87
N ALA A 42 -20.28 15.77 8.13
CA ALA A 42 -20.13 15.24 9.48
C ALA A 42 -19.26 16.15 10.38
N ILE A 43 -18.21 16.78 9.84
CA ILE A 43 -17.42 17.78 10.55
C ILE A 43 -18.29 18.99 10.91
N HIS A 44 -19.11 19.51 9.99
CA HIS A 44 -20.02 20.61 10.29
C HIS A 44 -21.04 20.24 11.37
N GLU A 45 -21.55 19.01 11.38
CA GLU A 45 -22.42 18.50 12.45
C GLU A 45 -21.70 18.50 13.80
N ALA A 46 -20.46 18.00 13.85
CA ALA A 46 -19.66 17.96 15.07
C ALA A 46 -19.30 19.37 15.59
N TYR A 47 -19.01 20.33 14.70
CA TYR A 47 -18.83 21.74 15.08
C TYR A 47 -20.12 22.36 15.64
N LYS A 48 -21.27 22.12 15.00
CA LYS A 48 -22.57 22.63 15.48
C LYS A 48 -22.95 22.05 16.85
N ALA A 49 -22.58 20.79 17.11
CA ALA A 49 -22.80 20.13 18.38
C ALA A 49 -21.82 20.56 19.49
N GLY A 50 -20.76 21.31 19.15
CA GLY A 50 -19.72 21.71 20.12
C GLY A 50 -18.78 20.58 20.53
N PHE A 51 -18.70 19.50 19.73
CA PHE A 51 -17.78 18.38 20.00
C PHE A 51 -16.35 18.69 19.56
N ILE A 52 -16.20 19.53 18.54
CA ILE A 52 -14.91 20.01 18.03
C ILE A 52 -14.95 21.53 17.86
N GLY A 53 -13.78 22.13 17.69
CA GLY A 53 -13.58 23.57 17.58
C GLY A 53 -13.15 24.20 18.90
N LYS A 54 -13.80 25.28 19.28
CA LYS A 54 -13.49 25.98 20.53
C LYS A 54 -14.16 25.27 21.71
N ASP A 55 -13.39 25.01 22.76
CA ASP A 55 -13.86 24.44 24.01
C ASP A 55 -14.62 23.10 23.81
N CYS A 56 -13.94 22.12 23.23
CA CYS A 56 -14.48 20.81 22.89
C CYS A 56 -15.08 20.15 24.13
N PHE A 57 -16.37 19.81 24.09
CA PHE A 57 -17.12 19.24 25.23
C PHE A 57 -17.09 20.08 26.52
N GLY A 58 -16.75 21.37 26.46
CA GLY A 58 -16.63 22.21 27.66
C GLY A 58 -15.40 21.90 28.53
N THR A 59 -14.37 21.25 27.95
CA THR A 59 -13.16 20.81 28.67
C THR A 59 -12.05 21.86 28.75
N GLY A 60 -12.20 22.98 28.04
CA GLY A 60 -11.19 24.01 27.83
C GLY A 60 -10.20 23.72 26.69
N TYR A 61 -10.29 22.55 26.06
CA TYR A 61 -9.40 22.16 24.96
C TYR A 61 -9.96 22.62 23.60
N ASN A 62 -9.11 23.29 22.79
CA ASN A 62 -9.48 23.74 21.46
C ASN A 62 -8.88 22.81 20.41
N PHE A 63 -9.70 22.30 19.50
CA PHE A 63 -9.26 21.35 18.48
C PHE A 63 -10.06 21.50 17.19
N ASP A 64 -9.40 22.00 16.16
CA ASP A 64 -10.01 22.15 14.83
C ASP A 64 -9.70 20.96 13.92
N ILE A 65 -10.62 20.64 13.01
CA ILE A 65 -10.43 19.60 12.00
C ILE A 65 -10.61 20.20 10.61
N PHE A 66 -9.58 20.05 9.78
CA PHE A 66 -9.55 20.52 8.40
C PHE A 66 -9.49 19.34 7.43
N VAL A 67 -10.26 19.41 6.36
CA VAL A 67 -10.19 18.45 5.26
C VAL A 67 -9.35 19.04 4.14
N TYR A 68 -8.33 18.30 3.70
CA TYR A 68 -7.51 18.64 2.55
C TYR A 68 -7.60 17.54 1.51
N ARG A 69 -7.85 17.89 0.24
CA ARG A 69 -7.93 16.91 -0.85
C ARG A 69 -6.66 16.94 -1.68
N GLY A 70 -6.05 15.77 -1.86
CA GLY A 70 -4.95 15.57 -2.80
C GLY A 70 -5.40 15.65 -4.26
N ALA A 71 -4.46 15.42 -5.17
CA ALA A 71 -4.69 15.51 -6.62
C ALA A 71 -4.39 14.20 -7.38
N GLY A 72 -4.61 13.06 -6.74
CA GLY A 72 -4.49 11.73 -7.37
C GLY A 72 -3.04 11.25 -7.56
N ALA A 73 -2.22 11.37 -6.50
CA ALA A 73 -0.86 10.85 -6.48
C ALA A 73 -0.67 9.91 -5.29
N TYR A 74 -0.34 8.65 -5.56
CA TYR A 74 -0.13 7.63 -4.53
C TYR A 74 1.08 7.96 -3.63
N ILE A 75 2.14 8.54 -4.20
CA ILE A 75 3.30 9.00 -3.41
C ILE A 75 2.92 10.00 -2.32
N CYS A 76 1.89 10.83 -2.53
CA CYS A 76 1.41 11.76 -1.51
C CYS A 76 0.74 11.07 -0.31
N GLY A 77 0.54 9.75 -0.34
CA GLY A 77 0.15 8.97 0.82
C GLY A 77 1.32 8.60 1.74
N GLU A 78 2.57 8.78 1.30
CA GLU A 78 3.75 8.63 2.15
C GLU A 78 3.81 9.78 3.16
N GLU A 79 4.19 9.48 4.40
CA GLU A 79 4.15 10.40 5.54
C GLU A 79 4.75 11.79 5.26
N THR A 80 5.97 11.86 4.72
CA THR A 80 6.64 13.14 4.49
C THR A 80 6.21 13.82 3.19
N ALA A 81 5.85 13.04 2.17
CA ALA A 81 5.28 13.56 0.93
C ALA A 81 3.89 14.16 1.15
N LEU A 82 3.09 13.59 2.05
CA LEU A 82 1.79 14.10 2.46
C LEU A 82 1.93 15.50 3.05
N ILE A 83 2.93 15.68 3.92
CA ILE A 83 3.25 16.98 4.53
C ILE A 83 3.61 18.01 3.46
N GLU A 84 4.50 17.67 2.52
CA GLU A 84 4.88 18.56 1.41
C GLU A 84 3.68 18.91 0.52
N SER A 85 2.82 17.93 0.22
CA SER A 85 1.61 18.15 -0.57
C SER A 85 0.60 19.06 0.14
N LEU A 86 0.50 18.97 1.47
CA LEU A 86 -0.37 19.81 2.29
C LEU A 86 0.16 21.24 2.38
N GLU A 87 1.48 21.41 2.39
CA GLU A 87 2.14 22.72 2.30
C GLU A 87 2.04 23.37 0.90
N GLY A 88 1.35 22.73 -0.05
CA GLY A 88 1.17 23.23 -1.41
C GLY A 88 2.38 23.03 -2.33
N LYS A 89 3.37 22.24 -1.90
CA LYS A 89 4.53 21.86 -2.70
C LYS A 89 4.23 20.58 -3.48
N GLN A 90 5.17 20.17 -4.34
CA GLN A 90 5.11 18.84 -4.95
C GLN A 90 5.24 17.79 -3.84
N GLY A 91 4.42 16.74 -3.88
CA GLY A 91 4.45 15.62 -2.92
C GLY A 91 5.67 14.71 -3.07
N LYS A 92 6.85 15.30 -2.87
CA LYS A 92 8.16 14.64 -2.90
C LYS A 92 8.59 14.39 -1.45
N PRO A 93 8.88 13.14 -1.05
CA PRO A 93 9.30 12.84 0.32
C PRO A 93 10.50 13.66 0.80
N ARG A 94 10.52 13.95 2.10
CA ARG A 94 11.67 14.55 2.79
C ARG A 94 12.65 13.46 3.19
N LEU A 95 13.95 13.78 3.18
CA LEU A 95 14.95 12.92 3.82
C LEU A 95 14.75 12.96 5.34
N LYS A 96 14.83 11.79 5.97
CA LYS A 96 14.85 11.64 7.43
C LYS A 96 16.31 11.43 7.86
N PRO A 97 16.83 12.16 8.87
CA PRO A 97 16.23 13.28 9.63
C PRO A 97 16.19 14.62 8.86
N PRO A 98 15.33 15.59 9.27
CA PRO A 98 14.49 15.60 10.47
C PRO A 98 13.22 14.74 10.36
N PHE A 99 12.76 14.17 11.47
CA PHE A 99 11.51 13.42 11.51
C PHE A 99 10.30 14.37 11.61
N PRO A 100 9.11 13.97 11.13
CA PRO A 100 7.90 14.80 11.23
C PRO A 100 7.53 15.21 12.67
N ALA A 101 7.85 14.35 13.64
CA ALA A 101 7.67 14.64 15.05
C ALA A 101 8.48 15.85 15.53
N ASP A 102 9.61 16.15 14.88
CA ASP A 102 10.41 17.35 15.14
C ASP A 102 9.98 18.50 14.22
N ILE A 103 9.98 18.25 12.91
CA ILE A 103 9.72 19.24 11.86
C ILE A 103 8.79 18.63 10.80
N GLY A 104 7.49 18.75 11.06
CA GLY A 104 6.41 18.27 10.22
C GLY A 104 5.78 19.38 9.38
N VAL A 105 4.46 19.49 9.45
CA VAL A 105 3.65 20.41 8.64
C VAL A 105 3.89 21.86 9.05
N PHE A 106 4.20 22.71 8.08
CA PHE A 106 4.54 24.13 8.28
C PHE A 106 5.73 24.34 9.24
N GLY A 107 6.60 23.33 9.38
CA GLY A 107 7.72 23.34 10.31
C GLY A 107 7.33 23.08 11.78
N CYS A 108 6.08 22.68 12.05
CA CYS A 108 5.62 22.31 13.39
C CYS A 108 5.70 20.79 13.62
N PRO A 109 5.91 20.33 14.88
CA PRO A 109 5.79 18.93 15.25
C PRO A 109 4.48 18.31 14.75
N THR A 110 4.56 17.19 14.03
CA THR A 110 3.40 16.53 13.42
C THR A 110 3.57 15.02 13.44
N THR A 111 2.49 14.29 13.70
CA THR A 111 2.42 12.85 13.53
C THR A 111 1.43 12.52 12.44
N VAL A 112 1.85 11.73 11.44
CA VAL A 112 0.96 11.24 10.39
C VAL A 112 0.44 9.88 10.78
N THR A 113 -0.88 9.71 10.73
CA THR A 113 -1.54 8.46 11.10
C THR A 113 -2.51 8.03 9.99
N ASN A 114 -2.64 6.72 9.79
CA ASN A 114 -3.65 6.17 8.90
C ASN A 114 -5.00 6.15 9.63
N VAL A 115 -6.08 6.43 8.91
CA VAL A 115 -7.49 6.32 9.33
C VAL A 115 -7.79 4.93 9.93
N LEU A 116 -7.12 3.89 9.42
CA LEU A 116 -7.31 2.49 9.82
C LEU A 116 -6.67 2.11 11.15
N LEU A 117 -5.87 2.98 11.80
CA LEU A 117 -5.21 2.62 13.07
C LEU A 117 -6.19 2.16 14.16
N PHE A 118 -7.46 2.56 14.05
CA PHE A 118 -8.52 2.23 15.00
C PHE A 118 -9.41 1.05 14.58
N LEU A 119 -9.18 0.43 13.42
CA LEU A 119 -10.06 -0.60 12.85
C LEU A 119 -9.24 -1.71 12.16
N ASN A 120 -9.49 -2.97 12.51
CA ASN A 120 -8.84 -4.13 11.89
C ASN A 120 -9.58 -4.54 10.61
N LEU A 121 -9.45 -3.73 9.56
CA LEU A 121 -10.13 -3.97 8.29
C LEU A 121 -9.24 -4.74 7.31
N PHE A 122 -9.81 -5.81 6.76
CA PHE A 122 -9.26 -6.60 5.67
C PHE A 122 -10.01 -6.28 4.38
N CYS A 123 -9.28 -5.97 3.31
CA CYS A 123 -9.86 -5.74 1.98
C CYS A 123 -9.54 -6.94 1.09
N ILE A 124 -10.49 -7.84 0.89
CA ILE A 124 -10.32 -9.04 0.07
C ILE A 124 -10.74 -8.75 -1.36
N SER A 125 -9.80 -8.91 -2.29
CA SER A 125 -9.95 -8.53 -3.70
C SER A 125 -9.32 -9.57 -4.63
N GLY A 126 -9.56 -9.44 -5.94
CA GLY A 126 -9.03 -10.33 -6.96
C GLY A 126 -9.97 -11.50 -7.26
N HIS A 127 -9.41 -12.70 -7.40
CA HIS A 127 -10.12 -13.90 -7.87
C HIS A 127 -10.82 -14.67 -6.74
N VAL A 128 -11.73 -14.00 -6.03
CA VAL A 128 -12.64 -14.58 -5.03
C VAL A 128 -14.09 -14.50 -5.53
N ASN A 129 -14.97 -15.34 -4.99
CA ASN A 129 -16.37 -15.36 -5.41
C ASN A 129 -17.11 -14.07 -5.01
N GLU A 130 -16.82 -13.55 -3.81
CA GLU A 130 -17.45 -12.35 -3.25
C GLU A 130 -16.39 -11.39 -2.70
N PRO A 131 -15.79 -10.51 -3.53
CA PRO A 131 -14.85 -9.50 -3.05
C PRO A 131 -15.51 -8.57 -2.02
N THR A 132 -14.88 -8.39 -0.87
CA THR A 132 -15.47 -7.65 0.25
C THR A 132 -14.42 -6.98 1.12
N THR A 133 -14.84 -5.97 1.88
CA THR A 133 -14.08 -5.39 2.99
C THR A 133 -14.77 -5.76 4.29
N VAL A 134 -14.04 -6.41 5.18
CA VAL A 134 -14.57 -6.91 6.46
C VAL A 134 -13.66 -6.52 7.61
N GLU A 135 -14.26 -6.23 8.76
CA GLU A 135 -13.52 -6.08 10.01
C GLU A 135 -13.44 -7.45 10.67
N GLU A 136 -12.23 -7.90 11.00
CA GLU A 136 -12.01 -9.21 11.61
C GLU A 136 -10.83 -9.18 12.57
N GLU A 137 -10.71 -10.19 13.42
CA GLU A 137 -9.62 -10.27 14.38
C GLU A 137 -8.24 -10.44 13.72
N MET A 138 -7.23 -9.81 14.33
CA MET A 138 -5.84 -10.01 13.95
C MET A 138 -5.41 -11.45 14.23
N SER A 139 -4.52 -11.98 13.40
CA SER A 139 -4.03 -13.37 13.48
C SER A 139 -5.06 -14.43 13.08
N ILE A 140 -6.15 -14.07 12.41
CA ILE A 140 -7.03 -15.02 11.72
C ILE A 140 -6.23 -15.79 10.65
N PRO A 141 -6.41 -17.11 10.47
CA PRO A 141 -5.83 -17.83 9.34
C PRO A 141 -6.27 -17.23 7.99
N LEU A 142 -5.32 -17.00 7.09
CA LEU A 142 -5.59 -16.37 5.79
C LEU A 142 -6.62 -17.17 4.97
N ARG A 143 -6.59 -18.50 5.06
CA ARG A 143 -7.56 -19.38 4.42
C ARG A 143 -8.96 -19.16 4.97
N ASP A 144 -9.10 -19.14 6.29
CA ASP A 144 -10.39 -18.97 6.96
C ASP A 144 -10.99 -17.60 6.63
N LEU A 145 -10.15 -16.54 6.58
CA LEU A 145 -10.56 -15.21 6.18
C LEU A 145 -11.21 -15.22 4.77
N ILE A 146 -10.61 -15.90 3.81
CA ILE A 146 -11.10 -15.94 2.42
C ILE A 146 -12.34 -16.83 2.27
N GLU A 147 -12.31 -18.04 2.84
CA GLU A 147 -13.41 -18.99 2.73
C GLU A 147 -14.67 -18.49 3.46
N ARG A 148 -14.51 -17.88 4.64
CA ARG A 148 -15.64 -17.41 5.45
C ARG A 148 -16.25 -16.11 4.96
N HIS A 149 -15.43 -15.14 4.54
CA HIS A 149 -15.91 -13.78 4.26
C HIS A 149 -16.01 -13.45 2.77
N ALA A 150 -15.20 -14.08 1.92
CA ALA A 150 -15.17 -13.80 0.49
C ALA A 150 -15.76 -14.94 -0.37
N GLY A 151 -16.42 -15.92 0.27
CA GLY A 151 -17.03 -17.07 -0.39
C GLY A 151 -16.03 -18.02 -1.06
N GLY A 152 -14.75 -17.95 -0.68
CA GLY A 152 -13.68 -18.78 -1.25
C GLY A 152 -13.12 -18.27 -2.60
N VAL A 153 -12.10 -18.98 -3.07
CA VAL A 153 -11.43 -18.69 -4.35
C VAL A 153 -12.32 -19.14 -5.52
N ILE A 154 -12.32 -18.39 -6.62
CA ILE A 154 -13.05 -18.79 -7.84
C ILE A 154 -12.50 -20.13 -8.33
N GLY A 155 -13.34 -21.17 -8.37
CA GLY A 155 -12.95 -22.54 -8.72
C GLY A 155 -12.42 -23.37 -7.54
N GLY A 156 -12.58 -22.89 -6.30
CA GLY A 156 -12.17 -23.56 -5.07
C GLY A 156 -10.72 -23.27 -4.67
N TRP A 157 -10.39 -23.57 -3.41
CA TRP A 157 -9.06 -23.31 -2.83
C TRP A 157 -7.91 -23.96 -3.60
N ASP A 158 -8.14 -25.14 -4.19
CA ASP A 158 -7.13 -25.82 -5.02
C ASP A 158 -6.83 -25.10 -6.34
N ASN A 159 -7.69 -24.17 -6.75
CA ASN A 159 -7.45 -23.31 -7.89
C ASN A 159 -6.62 -22.06 -7.55
N LEU A 160 -6.19 -21.88 -6.30
CA LEU A 160 -5.32 -20.80 -5.88
C LEU A 160 -3.91 -20.94 -6.50
N LEU A 161 -3.36 -19.83 -6.98
CA LEU A 161 -1.98 -19.72 -7.44
C LEU A 161 -1.10 -19.05 -6.38
N GLY A 162 -1.53 -17.89 -5.90
CA GLY A 162 -0.83 -17.13 -4.86
C GLY A 162 -1.64 -15.93 -4.38
N ILE A 163 -1.18 -15.32 -3.29
CA ILE A 163 -1.87 -14.20 -2.64
C ILE A 163 -0.85 -13.12 -2.33
N ILE A 164 -1.23 -11.86 -2.52
CA ILE A 164 -0.51 -10.71 -1.94
C ILE A 164 -1.29 -10.31 -0.69
N PRO A 165 -0.78 -10.55 0.53
CA PRO A 165 -1.58 -10.43 1.75
C PRO A 165 -1.78 -8.99 2.22
N GLY A 166 -0.91 -8.07 1.82
CA GLY A 166 -0.77 -6.76 2.47
C GLY A 166 -0.77 -5.55 1.55
N GLY A 167 -1.54 -5.60 0.46
CA GLY A 167 -1.53 -4.59 -0.59
C GLY A 167 -0.39 -4.77 -1.58
N SER A 168 -0.42 -4.01 -2.68
CA SER A 168 0.50 -4.24 -3.81
C SER A 168 1.98 -4.09 -3.48
N SER A 169 2.33 -3.52 -2.32
CA SER A 169 3.71 -3.30 -1.90
C SER A 169 4.40 -4.55 -1.38
N VAL A 170 3.66 -5.58 -0.95
CA VAL A 170 4.26 -6.74 -0.29
C VAL A 170 4.51 -7.90 -1.26
N PRO A 171 5.49 -8.79 -0.98
CA PRO A 171 5.74 -9.97 -1.78
C PRO A 171 4.53 -10.91 -1.87
N VAL A 172 4.31 -11.49 -3.05
CA VAL A 172 3.34 -12.58 -3.23
C VAL A 172 3.79 -13.84 -2.50
N ILE A 173 2.85 -14.54 -1.86
CA ILE A 173 3.06 -15.86 -1.25
C ILE A 173 2.33 -16.94 -2.08
N PRO A 174 2.94 -18.12 -2.31
CA PRO A 174 2.32 -19.23 -3.04
C PRO A 174 1.29 -19.96 -2.17
N LYS A 175 0.40 -20.74 -2.81
CA LYS A 175 -0.63 -21.55 -2.14
C LYS A 175 -0.11 -22.33 -0.93
N SER A 176 1.05 -22.98 -1.05
CA SER A 176 1.63 -23.82 0.00
C SER A 176 1.92 -23.08 1.31
N ILE A 177 2.16 -21.77 1.25
CA ILE A 177 2.35 -20.93 2.44
C ILE A 177 0.99 -20.38 2.91
N CYS A 178 0.08 -20.10 1.97
CA CYS A 178 -1.24 -19.56 2.27
C CYS A 178 -2.13 -20.52 3.07
N ASP A 179 -1.84 -21.82 3.04
CA ASP A 179 -2.63 -22.85 3.73
C ASP A 179 -2.64 -22.67 5.25
N ASP A 180 -1.51 -22.27 5.85
CA ASP A 180 -1.31 -22.22 7.31
C ASP A 180 -0.95 -20.82 7.85
N VAL A 181 -0.78 -19.82 6.99
CA VAL A 181 -0.32 -18.49 7.43
C VAL A 181 -1.41 -17.71 8.14
N LEU A 182 -1.02 -17.03 9.22
CA LEU A 182 -1.88 -16.13 9.98
C LEU A 182 -1.76 -14.69 9.44
N MET A 183 -2.86 -13.96 9.50
CA MET A 183 -2.94 -12.55 9.11
C MET A 183 -2.51 -11.63 10.26
N ASP A 184 -1.24 -11.69 10.60
CA ASP A 184 -0.58 -10.79 11.57
C ASP A 184 0.81 -10.36 11.06
N PHE A 185 1.39 -9.35 11.72
CA PHE A 185 2.67 -8.78 11.30
C PHE A 185 3.82 -9.79 11.42
N ASP A 186 3.89 -10.56 12.50
CA ASP A 186 5.02 -11.43 12.81
C ASP A 186 5.02 -12.70 11.94
N ALA A 187 3.86 -13.31 11.75
CA ALA A 187 3.67 -14.48 10.91
C ALA A 187 4.00 -14.17 9.45
N LEU A 188 3.57 -13.00 8.94
CA LEU A 188 3.86 -12.60 7.57
C LEU A 188 5.33 -12.26 7.35
N ILE A 189 6.01 -11.64 8.33
CA ILE A 189 7.46 -11.42 8.26
C ILE A 189 8.22 -12.75 8.21
N LYS A 190 7.81 -13.76 9.00
CA LYS A 190 8.46 -15.08 9.02
C LYS A 190 8.39 -15.82 7.69
N VAL A 191 7.38 -15.53 6.87
CA VAL A 191 7.24 -16.10 5.51
C VAL A 191 7.77 -15.16 4.42
N GLU A 192 8.59 -14.18 4.81
CA GLU A 192 9.24 -13.21 3.94
C GLU A 192 8.25 -12.34 3.12
N THR A 193 7.11 -11.99 3.73
CA THR A 193 6.17 -10.98 3.22
C THR A 193 5.81 -9.98 4.32
N GLY A 194 4.76 -9.18 4.15
CA GLY A 194 4.28 -8.25 5.15
C GLY A 194 2.76 -8.08 5.15
N LEU A 195 2.22 -7.58 6.27
CA LEU A 195 0.79 -7.30 6.39
C LEU A 195 0.37 -6.02 5.66
N GLY A 196 1.27 -5.03 5.54
CA GLY A 196 1.01 -3.75 4.87
C GLY A 196 -0.34 -3.14 5.26
N THR A 197 -1.22 -2.91 4.28
CA THR A 197 -2.57 -2.35 4.52
C THR A 197 -3.66 -3.39 4.73
N ALA A 198 -3.30 -4.67 4.94
CA ALA A 198 -4.24 -5.80 5.02
C ALA A 198 -5.17 -5.92 3.79
N ALA A 199 -4.72 -5.41 2.65
CA ALA A 199 -5.42 -5.54 1.37
C ALA A 199 -4.98 -6.84 0.68
N VAL A 200 -5.80 -7.88 0.84
CA VAL A 200 -5.57 -9.22 0.31
C VAL A 200 -5.94 -9.26 -1.18
N ILE A 201 -4.97 -9.56 -2.04
CA ILE A 201 -5.18 -9.73 -3.49
C ILE A 201 -5.00 -11.20 -3.83
N VAL A 202 -6.10 -11.88 -4.16
CA VAL A 202 -6.13 -13.31 -4.46
C VAL A 202 -5.93 -13.54 -5.95
N MET A 203 -5.02 -14.44 -6.31
CA MET A 203 -4.71 -14.81 -7.68
C MET A 203 -4.92 -16.31 -7.90
N ASN A 204 -5.79 -16.69 -8.84
CA ASN A 204 -6.04 -18.08 -9.21
C ASN A 204 -5.12 -18.56 -10.36
N LYS A 205 -5.14 -19.86 -10.69
CA LYS A 205 -4.26 -20.47 -11.71
C LYS A 205 -4.53 -19.99 -13.14
N GLN A 206 -5.69 -19.42 -13.43
CA GLN A 206 -6.04 -18.87 -14.73
C GLN A 206 -5.36 -17.52 -15.00
N CYS A 207 -4.88 -16.84 -13.95
CA CYS A 207 -4.26 -15.54 -14.10
C CYS A 207 -2.79 -15.65 -14.55
N ASP A 208 -2.36 -14.65 -15.30
CA ASP A 208 -0.96 -14.47 -15.64
C ASP A 208 -0.27 -13.66 -14.53
N ILE A 209 0.34 -14.36 -13.56
CA ILE A 209 1.00 -13.71 -12.42
C ILE A 209 2.14 -12.77 -12.84
N VAL A 210 2.89 -13.11 -13.88
CA VAL A 210 3.99 -12.26 -14.38
C VAL A 210 3.42 -10.95 -14.92
N LYS A 211 2.29 -11.01 -15.64
CA LYS A 211 1.60 -9.82 -16.14
C LYS A 211 0.94 -9.01 -15.02
N CYS A 212 0.41 -9.67 -13.99
CA CYS A 212 -0.11 -9.02 -12.78
C CYS A 212 1.00 -8.22 -12.08
N ILE A 213 2.14 -8.84 -11.78
CA ILE A 213 3.26 -8.16 -11.13
C ILE A 213 3.88 -7.10 -12.05
N ALA A 214 4.00 -7.34 -13.36
CA ALA A 214 4.43 -6.31 -14.30
C ALA A 214 3.48 -5.10 -14.31
N ARG A 215 2.17 -5.30 -14.14
CA ARG A 215 1.21 -4.21 -13.99
C ARG A 215 1.42 -3.44 -12.69
N LEU A 216 1.75 -4.12 -11.59
CA LEU A 216 2.14 -3.47 -10.33
C LEU A 216 3.43 -2.66 -10.49
N SER A 217 4.46 -3.21 -11.12
CA SER A 217 5.70 -2.47 -11.42
C SER A 217 5.42 -1.25 -12.30
N MET A 218 4.51 -1.36 -13.28
CA MET A 218 4.07 -0.23 -14.09
C MET A 218 3.31 0.82 -13.27
N PHE A 219 2.48 0.40 -12.30
CA PHE A 219 1.84 1.31 -11.35
C PHE A 219 2.90 2.08 -10.54
N TYR A 220 3.88 1.40 -9.95
CA TYR A 220 4.96 2.06 -9.20
C TYR A 220 5.81 2.99 -10.07
N LYS A 221 5.99 2.67 -11.35
CA LYS A 221 6.65 3.57 -12.31
C LYS A 221 5.84 4.86 -12.54
N HIS A 222 4.52 4.76 -12.67
CA HIS A 222 3.65 5.92 -12.89
C HIS A 222 3.48 6.78 -11.63
N GLU A 223 3.43 6.14 -10.47
CA GLU A 223 3.18 6.77 -9.18
C GLU A 223 4.45 7.18 -8.41
N SER A 224 5.63 6.99 -9.00
CA SER A 224 6.88 7.47 -8.44
C SER A 224 7.05 8.97 -8.70
N CYS A 225 7.45 9.72 -7.67
CA CYS A 225 7.75 11.15 -7.82
C CYS A 225 9.07 11.44 -8.56
N GLY A 226 9.88 10.41 -8.85
CA GLY A 226 11.13 10.53 -9.60
C GLY A 226 12.25 11.31 -8.88
N GLN A 227 12.16 11.49 -7.57
CA GLN A 227 13.13 12.28 -6.79
C GLN A 227 14.49 11.57 -6.64
N CYS A 228 14.50 10.27 -6.38
CA CYS A 228 15.72 9.49 -6.17
C CYS A 228 16.11 8.68 -7.41
N THR A 229 17.40 8.68 -7.75
CA THR A 229 17.94 8.00 -8.94
C THR A 229 17.64 6.50 -8.97
N PRO A 230 17.79 5.72 -7.87
CA PRO A 230 17.54 4.27 -7.91
C PRO A 230 16.11 3.92 -8.32
N CYS A 231 15.12 4.70 -7.87
CA CYS A 231 13.72 4.50 -8.22
C CYS A 231 13.37 4.99 -9.64
N ARG A 232 14.12 5.96 -10.17
CA ARG A 232 13.81 6.63 -11.46
C ARG A 232 14.35 5.88 -12.68
N GLU A 233 15.53 5.29 -12.60
CA GLU A 233 16.32 4.84 -13.77
C GLU A 233 16.45 3.31 -13.91
N ALA A 234 15.53 2.53 -13.33
CA ALA A 234 15.59 1.06 -13.37
C ALA A 234 15.27 0.49 -14.77
N ASP A 235 16.28 -0.01 -15.50
CA ASP A 235 16.12 -0.71 -16.79
C ASP A 235 16.74 -2.14 -16.77
N PRO A 236 15.90 -3.19 -16.70
CA PRO A 236 16.39 -4.56 -16.66
C PRO A 236 16.35 -5.31 -18.00
N LYS A 237 17.33 -6.21 -18.21
CA LYS A 237 17.48 -7.08 -19.39
C LYS A 237 17.42 -8.60 -19.09
N GLU A 238 17.66 -9.05 -17.85
CA GLU A 238 17.70 -10.48 -17.46
C GLU A 238 17.22 -10.72 -16.01
N ILE A 239 16.78 -11.94 -15.64
CA ILE A 239 16.15 -12.26 -14.34
C ILE A 239 17.08 -11.97 -13.15
N ASP A 240 18.32 -12.48 -13.18
CA ASP A 240 19.25 -12.29 -12.06
C ASP A 240 19.66 -10.81 -11.92
N MET A 241 19.75 -10.09 -13.05
CA MET A 241 19.97 -8.65 -13.02
C MET A 241 18.77 -7.88 -12.47
N ILE A 242 17.53 -8.33 -12.73
CA ILE A 242 16.33 -7.76 -12.08
C ILE A 242 16.42 -7.96 -10.58
N TRP A 243 16.82 -9.14 -10.12
CA TRP A 243 16.97 -9.42 -8.69
C TRP A 243 18.01 -8.48 -8.05
N GLU A 244 19.20 -8.38 -8.63
CA GLU A 244 20.25 -7.46 -8.15
C GLU A 244 19.78 -6.00 -8.14
N LEU A 245 19.10 -5.57 -9.20
CA LEU A 245 18.54 -4.22 -9.30
C LEU A 245 17.51 -3.97 -8.21
N THR A 246 16.64 -4.93 -7.90
CA THR A 246 15.66 -4.78 -6.81
C THR A 246 16.35 -4.62 -5.46
N LYS A 247 17.49 -5.28 -5.23
CA LYS A 247 18.30 -5.14 -4.02
C LYS A 247 19.07 -3.81 -3.96
N GLN A 248 19.41 -3.24 -5.11
CA GLN A 248 19.99 -1.89 -5.19
C GLN A 248 18.95 -0.78 -4.98
N ILE A 249 17.68 -1.04 -5.27
CA ILE A 249 16.59 -0.10 -4.96
C ILE A 249 16.26 -0.18 -3.47
N GLU A 250 16.12 -1.40 -2.95
CA GLU A 250 15.77 -1.66 -1.56
C GLU A 250 16.77 -0.99 -0.60
N GLY A 251 16.26 -0.21 0.34
CA GLY A 251 17.06 0.50 1.34
C GLY A 251 17.92 1.67 0.82
N HIS A 252 17.94 1.96 -0.49
CA HIS A 252 18.70 3.06 -1.09
C HIS A 252 17.82 4.19 -1.62
N THR A 253 16.52 4.14 -1.36
CA THR A 253 15.55 5.19 -1.71
C THR A 253 15.23 6.08 -0.51
N ILE A 254 14.76 7.30 -0.80
CA ILE A 254 14.41 8.29 0.24
C ILE A 254 13.23 7.82 1.10
N CYS A 255 12.27 7.13 0.47
CA CYS A 255 11.08 6.60 1.12
C CYS A 255 10.88 5.12 0.78
N ALA A 256 9.95 4.47 1.47
CA ALA A 256 9.60 3.06 1.29
C ALA A 256 8.89 2.74 -0.04
N LEU A 257 8.63 3.73 -0.92
CA LEU A 257 8.09 3.44 -2.25
C LEU A 257 9.07 2.63 -3.10
N GLY A 258 10.38 2.81 -2.91
CA GLY A 258 11.39 1.97 -3.55
C GLY A 258 11.26 0.50 -3.16
N ASP A 259 11.18 0.25 -1.85
CA ASP A 259 10.97 -1.09 -1.30
C ASP A 259 9.65 -1.69 -1.81
N ALA A 260 8.56 -0.91 -1.79
CA ALA A 260 7.26 -1.30 -2.32
C ALA A 260 7.27 -1.63 -3.83
N ALA A 261 8.15 -1.01 -4.61
CA ALA A 261 8.34 -1.32 -6.03
C ALA A 261 9.21 -2.57 -6.25
N ALA A 262 10.18 -2.81 -5.36
CA ALA A 262 11.12 -3.92 -5.41
C ALA A 262 10.50 -5.25 -4.93
N TRP A 263 9.79 -5.24 -3.80
CA TRP A 263 9.28 -6.43 -3.12
C TRP A 263 8.32 -7.32 -3.93
N PRO A 264 7.38 -6.78 -4.73
CA PRO A 264 6.51 -7.63 -5.57
C PRO A 264 7.31 -8.41 -6.62
N VAL A 265 8.36 -7.79 -7.16
CA VAL A 265 9.27 -8.41 -8.13
C VAL A 265 10.15 -9.45 -7.44
N GLN A 266 10.67 -9.14 -6.26
CA GLN A 266 11.43 -10.11 -5.45
C GLN A 266 10.57 -11.34 -5.10
N GLY A 267 9.33 -11.14 -4.66
CA GLY A 267 8.40 -12.24 -4.39
C GLY A 267 8.09 -13.09 -5.64
N LEU A 268 7.89 -12.44 -6.79
CA LEU A 268 7.70 -13.14 -8.07
C LEU A 268 8.92 -14.00 -8.42
N ILE A 269 10.13 -13.45 -8.35
CA ILE A 269 11.35 -14.20 -8.66
C ILE A 269 11.53 -15.34 -7.66
N ARG A 270 11.36 -15.09 -6.36
CA ARG A 270 11.56 -16.11 -5.32
C ARG A 270 10.63 -17.31 -5.46
N HIS A 271 9.34 -17.08 -5.74
CA HIS A 271 8.34 -18.15 -5.73
C HIS A 271 7.96 -18.66 -7.13
N PHE A 272 8.14 -17.86 -8.18
CA PHE A 272 7.70 -18.16 -9.54
C PHE A 272 8.81 -18.06 -10.59
N ARG A 273 10.09 -18.16 -10.19
CA ARG A 273 11.23 -18.28 -11.13
C ARG A 273 11.06 -19.39 -12.18
N PRO A 274 10.58 -20.60 -11.85
CA PRO A 274 10.37 -21.63 -12.88
C PRO A 274 9.38 -21.20 -13.97
N GLU A 275 8.36 -20.41 -13.62
CA GLU A 275 7.39 -19.87 -14.58
C GLU A 275 8.01 -18.78 -15.48
N LEU A 276 8.89 -17.94 -14.93
CA LEU A 276 9.66 -16.96 -15.71
C LEU A 276 10.59 -17.64 -16.71
N GLU A 277 11.35 -18.65 -16.26
CA GLU A 277 12.28 -19.42 -17.09
C GLU A 277 11.54 -20.17 -18.20
N ARG A 278 10.40 -20.80 -17.88
CA ARG A 278 9.52 -21.46 -18.87
C ARG A 278 9.10 -20.50 -19.98
N ARG A 279 8.65 -19.29 -19.64
CA ARG A 279 8.24 -18.27 -20.62
C ARG A 279 9.38 -17.78 -21.49
N MET A 280 10.55 -17.55 -20.89
CA MET A 280 11.74 -17.14 -21.64
C MET A 280 12.17 -18.23 -22.63
N ALA A 281 12.09 -19.50 -22.23
CA ALA A 281 12.39 -20.63 -23.11
C ALA A 281 11.38 -20.75 -24.26
N GLU A 282 10.08 -20.60 -23.98
CA GLU A 282 9.02 -20.61 -24.99
C GLU A 282 9.16 -19.45 -25.98
N TYR A 283 9.45 -18.25 -25.49
CA TYR A 283 9.69 -17.08 -26.33
C TYR A 283 10.92 -17.28 -27.23
N SER A 284 12.01 -17.84 -26.66
CA SER A 284 13.24 -18.14 -27.39
C SER A 284 13.03 -19.20 -28.48
N LYS A 285 12.18 -20.20 -28.24
CA LYS A 285 11.77 -21.20 -29.25
C LYS A 285 10.97 -20.57 -30.38
N LYS A 286 10.09 -19.61 -30.08
CA LYS A 286 9.26 -18.91 -31.09
C LYS A 286 10.02 -17.83 -31.88
N ASN A 287 11.09 -17.25 -31.31
CA ASN A 287 11.85 -16.15 -31.91
C ASN A 287 13.36 -16.44 -32.00
N PRO A 288 13.78 -17.39 -32.85
CA PRO A 288 15.18 -17.83 -32.95
C PRO A 288 16.15 -16.72 -33.39
N MET A 289 15.68 -15.68 -34.10
CA MET A 289 16.51 -14.55 -34.57
C MET A 289 17.07 -13.65 -33.46
N ILE A 290 16.43 -13.59 -32.28
CA ILE A 290 16.90 -12.76 -31.16
C ILE A 290 18.14 -13.38 -30.49
N ARG A 291 18.28 -14.71 -30.56
CA ARG A 291 19.45 -15.44 -30.04
C ARG A 291 20.73 -15.09 -30.80
N LEU A 292 20.63 -14.89 -32.12
CA LEU A 292 21.76 -14.52 -32.99
C LEU A 292 22.31 -13.11 -32.71
N ARG A 293 21.47 -12.15 -32.29
CA ARG A 293 21.94 -10.80 -31.92
C ARG A 293 22.76 -10.78 -30.62
N LYS A 294 22.42 -11.61 -29.63
CA LYS A 294 23.21 -11.71 -28.39
C LYS A 294 24.62 -12.28 -28.66
N THR A 295 24.76 -13.27 -29.56
CA THR A 295 26.07 -13.87 -29.87
C THR A 295 27.01 -12.93 -30.64
N VAL A 296 26.48 -12.05 -31.48
CA VAL A 296 27.28 -11.12 -32.32
C VAL A 296 27.78 -9.91 -31.54
N THR A 297 27.19 -9.58 -30.38
CA THR A 297 27.62 -8.43 -29.56
C THR A 297 28.70 -8.80 -28.52
N THR A 298 29.07 -10.09 -28.46
CA THR A 298 30.11 -10.64 -27.56
C THR A 298 31.34 -11.17 -28.32
N MET A 299 31.52 -10.78 -29.59
CA MET A 299 32.78 -10.88 -30.33
C MET A 299 33.26 -9.46 -30.64
#